data_AF-A0A6A5A0D0-F1
#
_entry.id   AF-A0A6A5A0D0-F1
#
_cell.length_a   1.000
_cell.length_b   1.000
_cell.length_c   1.000
_cell.angle_alpha   90.00
_cell.angle_beta   90.00
_cell.angle_gamma   90.00
#
_symmetry.space_group_name_H-M   'P 1'
#
loop_
_entity.id
_entity.type
_entity.pdbx_description
1 polymer ?
#
loop_
_entity_poly.entity_id
_entity_poly.type
_entity_poly.pdbx_seq_one_letter_code
_entity_poly.pdbx_strand_id
1 'polypeptide(L)'
;MVDNRGWHYLVMVILFVDFFVNAVAVGFLSQVTYYDWSLKLRLLSAGACGISVIDMLLRIVAVRSALCRSPSSIADLFALLIVGGGLAVRFIKADDPKKLVVKQNGWLDDKAKNPMHPKYSNNQIEIYLASGYCLLVAFRIILKPRARAFSKKLHKHAESDTLRISMASLRASLKRIPNITEAAIGLMETDLVMICGRNDGEMSRDELMRFLERALHYRPKEISASAFLSHLRDIDAQSSLYVYGAMDVVKSTLRHWSNQRVALFCTILVVFINASFVPLVAYFMSILGDDAFPQQVTSVAIRSQAHGFRIQTDIRYQNLTTDTQGNDVILDYIKPYQALQIGVWGILLVCVPFAIVDFLMGYFQSKMIAKATERLQASLLRTILAQPTLFFSQRTEGDLNNLFQSDIARVNSLWQAVFWVCRINLMQPVVSVLAGFAFLIYFEPSVGMVCLGFAAMIVSSGPQGHASKKSKDFGSKNAYVSAEFQNAISCQKVVRAYAIQGQLLAKFDKTTVT
;
A
#
# COMPACT_ATOMS: atom_id res chain seq x y z
N MET A 1 17.44 24.94 -4.69
CA MET A 1 17.68 24.15 -5.93
C MET A 1 17.59 22.64 -5.71
N VAL A 2 18.18 22.06 -4.64
CA VAL A 2 18.20 20.60 -4.36
C VAL A 2 16.81 19.96 -4.22
N ASP A 3 15.78 20.72 -3.83
CA ASP A 3 14.41 20.20 -3.66
C ASP A 3 13.44 20.55 -4.82
N ASN A 4 13.97 20.94 -5.99
CA ASN A 4 13.15 21.16 -7.18
C ASN A 4 12.42 19.85 -7.56
N ARG A 5 11.13 19.95 -7.92
CA ARG A 5 10.33 18.79 -8.37
C ARG A 5 10.93 18.18 -9.63
N GLY A 6 11.33 19.00 -10.61
CA GLY A 6 11.90 18.53 -11.88
C GLY A 6 13.17 17.70 -11.70
N TRP A 7 14.12 18.19 -10.90
CA TRP A 7 15.37 17.46 -10.60
C TRP A 7 15.11 16.09 -9.95
N HIS A 8 14.19 16.02 -8.99
CA HIS A 8 13.87 14.74 -8.36
C HIS A 8 13.23 13.74 -9.34
N TYR A 9 12.30 14.18 -10.19
CA TYR A 9 11.70 13.31 -11.20
C TYR A 9 12.75 12.84 -12.21
N LEU A 10 13.67 13.71 -12.61
CA LEU A 10 14.78 13.35 -13.49
C LEU A 10 15.65 12.24 -12.86
N VAL A 11 16.05 12.38 -11.59
CA VAL A 11 16.84 11.32 -10.93
C VAL A 11 16.05 10.02 -10.75
N MET A 12 14.74 10.10 -10.48
CA MET A 12 13.88 8.91 -10.40
C MET A 12 13.74 8.22 -11.77
N VAL A 13 13.63 8.98 -12.85
CA VAL A 13 13.60 8.45 -14.23
C VAL A 13 14.91 7.76 -14.57
N ILE A 14 16.06 8.36 -14.24
CA ILE A 14 17.38 7.74 -14.46
C ILE A 14 17.51 6.41 -13.72
N LEU A 15 17.11 6.36 -12.43
CA LEU A 15 17.11 5.12 -11.64
C LEU A 15 16.14 4.07 -12.20
N PHE A 16 14.99 4.50 -12.70
CA PHE A 16 14.01 3.60 -13.33
C PHE A 16 14.53 3.03 -14.65
N VAL A 17 15.16 3.85 -15.49
CA VAL A 17 15.79 3.40 -16.74
C VAL A 17 16.92 2.42 -16.45
N ASP A 18 17.77 2.70 -15.45
CA ASP A 18 18.83 1.77 -15.02
C ASP A 18 18.25 0.42 -14.57
N PHE A 19 17.22 0.45 -13.71
CA PHE A 19 16.51 -0.76 -13.30
C PHE A 19 15.94 -1.52 -14.51
N PHE A 20 15.21 -0.82 -15.39
CA PHE A 20 14.50 -1.44 -16.50
C PHE A 20 15.45 -2.09 -17.49
N VAL A 21 16.53 -1.40 -17.87
CA VAL A 21 17.53 -1.93 -18.80
C VAL A 21 18.24 -3.16 -18.20
N ASN A 22 18.61 -3.14 -16.92
CA ASN A 22 19.18 -4.31 -16.26
C ASN A 22 18.16 -5.46 -16.11
N ALA A 23 16.90 -5.16 -15.83
CA ALA A 23 15.83 -6.15 -15.72
C ALA A 23 15.56 -6.86 -17.06
N VAL A 24 15.48 -6.11 -18.16
CA VAL A 24 15.34 -6.67 -19.52
C VAL A 24 16.57 -7.50 -19.87
N ALA A 25 17.77 -7.01 -19.58
CA ALA A 25 18.99 -7.75 -19.85
C ALA A 25 19.05 -9.09 -19.10
N VAL A 26 18.67 -9.11 -17.81
CA VAL A 26 18.66 -10.35 -17.01
C VAL A 26 17.52 -11.29 -17.40
N GLY A 27 16.36 -10.75 -17.83
CA GLY A 27 15.19 -11.55 -18.17
C GLY A 27 15.21 -12.16 -19.58
N PHE A 28 15.83 -11.50 -20.56
CA PHE A 28 15.74 -11.90 -21.97
C PHE A 28 17.07 -12.38 -22.60
N LEU A 29 18.23 -12.06 -22.01
CA LEU A 29 19.51 -12.47 -22.59
C LEU A 29 19.95 -13.83 -22.07
N SER A 30 20.45 -14.67 -22.98
CA SER A 30 21.15 -15.90 -22.61
C SER A 30 22.46 -15.57 -21.88
N GLN A 31 23.02 -16.53 -21.13
CA GLN A 31 24.29 -16.32 -20.40
C GLN A 31 25.45 -15.85 -21.30
N VAL A 32 25.48 -16.33 -22.54
CA VAL A 32 26.51 -15.98 -23.52
C VAL A 32 26.29 -14.56 -24.05
N THR A 33 25.07 -14.24 -24.47
CA THR A 33 24.75 -12.90 -25.01
C THR A 33 24.82 -11.82 -23.93
N TYR A 34 24.54 -12.18 -22.68
CA TYR A 34 24.64 -11.27 -21.54
C TYR A 34 26.08 -10.81 -21.29
N TYR A 35 27.07 -11.68 -21.49
CA TYR A 35 28.49 -11.34 -21.34
C TYR A 35 28.91 -10.21 -22.28
N ASP A 36 28.53 -10.27 -23.55
CA ASP A 36 28.90 -9.26 -24.56
C ASP A 36 28.39 -7.85 -24.21
N TRP A 37 27.22 -7.81 -23.55
CA TRP A 37 26.58 -6.56 -23.12
C TRP A 37 26.92 -6.16 -21.69
N SER A 38 27.58 -7.02 -20.91
CA SER A 38 27.75 -6.84 -19.47
C SER A 38 28.57 -5.60 -19.11
N LEU A 39 29.58 -5.27 -19.92
CA LEU A 39 30.42 -4.08 -19.71
C LEU A 39 29.64 -2.78 -19.95
N LYS A 40 28.77 -2.74 -20.98
CA LYS A 40 27.90 -1.59 -21.25
C LYS A 40 26.88 -1.37 -20.13
N LEU A 41 26.29 -2.47 -19.62
CA LEU A 41 25.34 -2.44 -18.51
C LEU A 41 25.98 -1.95 -17.20
N ARG A 42 27.20 -2.40 -16.91
CA ARG A 42 27.97 -1.96 -15.74
C ARG A 42 28.31 -0.47 -15.80
N LEU A 43 28.73 0.03 -16.97
CA LEU A 43 29.02 1.46 -17.16
C LEU A 43 27.77 2.34 -17.04
N LEU A 44 26.64 1.90 -17.61
CA LEU A 44 25.36 2.59 -17.48
C LEU A 44 24.91 2.66 -16.01
N SER A 45 25.02 1.54 -15.29
CA SER A 45 24.72 1.47 -13.85
C SER A 45 25.64 2.36 -13.03
N ALA A 46 26.93 2.44 -13.38
CA ALA A 46 27.90 3.31 -12.71
C ALA A 46 27.57 4.80 -12.90
N GLY A 47 27.16 5.19 -14.11
CA GLY A 47 26.69 6.54 -14.39
C GLY A 47 25.44 6.93 -13.58
N ALA A 48 24.45 6.04 -13.53
CA ALA A 48 23.24 6.25 -12.73
C ALA A 48 23.53 6.33 -11.22
N CYS A 49 24.43 5.48 -10.72
CA CYS A 49 24.89 5.52 -9.33
C CYS A 49 25.64 6.83 -9.03
N GLY A 50 26.52 7.29 -9.92
CA GLY A 50 27.27 8.54 -9.78
C GLY A 50 26.35 9.76 -9.64
N ILE A 51 25.35 9.91 -10.52
CA ILE A 51 24.33 10.97 -10.42
C ILE A 51 23.57 10.88 -9.09
N SER A 52 23.30 9.66 -8.62
CA SER A 52 22.61 9.42 -7.36
C SER A 52 23.46 9.70 -6.11
N VAL A 53 24.78 9.60 -6.21
CA VAL A 53 25.73 10.03 -5.17
C VAL A 53 25.78 11.56 -5.11
N ILE A 54 25.86 12.23 -6.27
CA ILE A 54 25.84 13.69 -6.36
C ILE A 54 24.56 14.27 -5.73
N ASP A 55 23.39 13.71 -6.05
CA ASP A 55 22.12 14.12 -5.44
C ASP A 55 22.13 13.97 -3.91
N MET A 56 22.73 12.89 -3.39
CA MET A 56 22.81 12.66 -1.94
C MET A 56 23.81 13.59 -1.26
N LEU A 57 24.97 13.85 -1.87
CA LEU A 57 25.94 14.82 -1.37
C LEU A 57 25.33 16.22 -1.29
N LEU A 58 24.59 16.65 -2.32
CA LEU A 58 23.86 17.92 -2.30
C LEU A 58 22.84 17.99 -1.15
N ARG A 59 22.15 16.88 -0.83
CA ARG A 59 21.22 16.81 0.31
C ARG A 59 21.92 16.83 1.67
N ILE A 60 23.05 16.14 1.81
CA ILE A 60 23.86 16.14 3.03
C ILE A 60 24.37 17.57 3.30
N VAL A 61 24.83 18.29 2.28
CA VAL A 61 25.26 19.68 2.41
C VAL A 61 24.11 20.61 2.80
N ALA A 62 22.90 20.38 2.27
CA ALA A 62 21.73 21.22 2.52
C ALA A 62 21.08 20.99 3.90
N VAL A 63 20.97 19.73 4.35
CA VAL A 63 20.24 19.34 5.57
C VAL A 63 21.17 19.11 6.77
N ARG A 64 22.47 18.90 6.53
CA ARG A 64 23.53 18.71 7.54
C ARG A 64 23.13 17.68 8.62
N SER A 65 23.32 18.01 9.89
CA SER A 65 23.06 17.13 11.03
C SER A 65 21.60 16.74 11.20
N ALA A 66 20.65 17.46 10.58
CA ALA A 66 19.24 17.11 10.64
C ALA A 66 18.88 15.87 9.81
N LEU A 67 19.78 15.40 8.94
CA LEU A 67 19.61 14.18 8.16
C LEU A 67 19.60 12.93 9.05
N CYS A 68 20.41 12.94 10.12
CA CYS A 68 20.52 11.84 11.10
C CYS A 68 19.35 11.78 12.09
N ARG A 69 18.46 12.78 12.12
CA ARG A 69 17.26 12.77 12.99
C ARG A 69 16.13 11.92 12.40
N SER A 70 16.19 11.57 11.11
CA SER A 70 15.13 10.84 10.43
C SER A 70 15.52 9.41 10.08
N PRO A 71 14.78 8.39 10.53
CA PRO A 71 15.05 7.01 10.14
C PRO A 71 14.90 6.81 8.62
N SER A 72 14.01 7.57 7.96
CA SER A 72 13.81 7.46 6.51
C SER A 72 14.99 8.01 5.69
N SER A 73 15.67 9.05 6.18
CA SER A 73 16.83 9.63 5.47
C SER A 73 18.09 8.81 5.69
N ILE A 74 18.25 8.23 6.89
CA ILE A 74 19.30 7.23 7.17
C ILE A 74 19.11 5.98 6.30
N ALA A 75 17.88 5.50 6.17
CA ALA A 75 17.58 4.34 5.32
C ALA A 75 17.92 4.59 3.84
N ASP A 76 17.66 5.80 3.31
CA ASP A 76 18.04 6.18 1.93
C ASP A 76 19.56 6.24 1.74
N LEU A 77 20.30 6.75 2.73
CA LEU A 77 21.77 6.74 2.73
C LEU A 77 22.32 5.31 2.74
N PHE A 78 21.78 4.46 3.61
CA PHE A 78 22.17 3.06 3.72
C PHE A 78 21.85 2.29 2.43
N ALA A 79 20.69 2.54 1.82
CA ALA A 79 20.33 1.96 0.53
C ALA A 79 21.29 2.39 -0.59
N LEU A 80 21.73 3.65 -0.63
CA LEU A 80 22.77 4.12 -1.56
C LEU A 80 24.09 3.34 -1.36
N LEU A 81 24.53 3.16 -0.12
CA LEU A 81 25.76 2.43 0.19
C LEU A 81 25.67 0.97 -0.25
N ILE A 82 24.52 0.33 -0.02
CA ILE A 82 24.29 -1.05 -0.46
C ILE A 82 24.26 -1.16 -1.99
N VAL A 83 23.61 -0.22 -2.70
CA VAL A 83 23.61 -0.19 -4.17
C VAL A 83 25.02 0.00 -4.71
N GLY A 84 25.80 0.93 -4.13
CA GLY A 84 27.20 1.15 -4.50
C GLY A 84 28.08 -0.08 -4.22
N GLY A 85 27.89 -0.73 -3.07
CA GLY A 85 28.58 -1.98 -2.73
C GLY A 85 28.23 -3.13 -3.68
N GLY A 86 26.94 -3.29 -4.01
CA GLY A 86 26.48 -4.28 -4.98
C GLY A 86 27.07 -4.07 -6.38
N LEU A 87 27.18 -2.80 -6.80
CA LEU A 87 27.84 -2.43 -8.06
C LEU A 87 29.35 -2.74 -8.03
N ALA A 88 30.04 -2.41 -6.94
CA ALA A 88 31.46 -2.74 -6.77
C ALA A 88 31.72 -4.26 -6.82
N VAL A 89 30.88 -5.06 -6.18
CA VAL A 89 30.94 -6.53 -6.26
C VAL A 89 30.77 -7.03 -7.69
N ARG A 90 29.90 -6.39 -8.47
CA ARG A 90 29.68 -6.69 -9.90
C ARG A 90 30.91 -6.37 -10.78
N PHE A 91 31.73 -5.39 -10.40
CA PHE A 91 33.00 -5.09 -11.08
C PHE A 91 34.13 -6.05 -10.67
N ILE A 92 34.20 -6.44 -9.39
CA ILE A 92 35.23 -7.35 -8.87
C ILE A 92 35.02 -8.79 -9.38
N LYS A 93 33.77 -9.25 -9.41
CA LYS A 93 33.39 -10.60 -9.88
C LYS A 93 32.90 -10.59 -11.33
N ALA A 94 33.58 -9.84 -12.20
CA ALA A 94 33.29 -9.87 -13.63
C ALA A 94 33.62 -11.25 -14.20
N ASP A 95 32.71 -11.85 -14.97
CA ASP A 95 32.94 -13.15 -15.59
C ASP A 95 33.94 -13.02 -16.76
N ASP A 96 34.85 -13.99 -16.90
CA ASP A 96 35.83 -14.08 -17.99
C ASP A 96 35.56 -15.37 -18.81
N PRO A 97 35.32 -15.29 -20.13
CA PRO A 97 35.05 -16.46 -20.97
C PRO A 97 36.28 -17.37 -21.07
N LYS A 98 37.48 -16.83 -20.85
CA LYS A 98 38.75 -17.57 -20.84
C LYS A 98 38.94 -18.45 -19.59
N LYS A 99 38.14 -18.25 -18.54
CA LYS A 99 38.15 -19.04 -17.29
C LYS A 99 36.87 -19.88 -17.14
N LEU A 100 36.12 -20.06 -18.22
CA LEU A 100 34.86 -20.77 -18.20
C LEU A 100 35.10 -22.27 -17.94
N VAL A 101 34.83 -22.69 -16.71
CA VAL A 101 34.82 -24.11 -16.34
C VAL A 101 33.37 -24.57 -16.33
N VAL A 102 32.99 -25.36 -17.32
CA VAL A 102 31.71 -26.07 -17.34
C VAL A 102 31.85 -27.28 -16.42
N LYS A 103 31.19 -27.24 -15.26
CA LYS A 103 31.15 -28.36 -14.32
C LYS A 103 29.87 -29.14 -14.55
N GLN A 104 29.96 -30.46 -14.64
CA GLN A 104 28.78 -31.31 -14.60
C GLN A 104 28.26 -31.37 -13.17
N ASN A 105 27.11 -30.73 -12.92
CA ASN A 105 26.44 -30.71 -11.62
C ASN A 105 25.21 -31.63 -11.67
N GLY A 106 25.47 -32.94 -11.69
CA GLY A 106 24.44 -33.98 -11.73
C GLY A 106 23.87 -34.23 -13.12
N TRP A 107 22.70 -34.85 -13.16
CA TRP A 107 21.99 -35.20 -14.38
C TRP A 107 20.59 -34.57 -14.33
N LEU A 108 20.05 -34.15 -15.48
CA LEU A 108 18.63 -33.77 -15.57
C LEU A 108 17.73 -34.92 -15.10
N ASP A 109 18.21 -36.15 -15.27
CA ASP A 109 17.50 -37.39 -14.98
C ASP A 109 18.01 -38.06 -13.70
N ASP A 110 18.32 -37.30 -12.65
CA ASP A 110 18.85 -37.85 -11.38
C ASP A 110 17.93 -38.94 -10.73
N LYS A 111 16.68 -39.05 -11.18
CA LYS A 111 15.70 -40.07 -10.76
C LYS A 111 15.57 -41.27 -11.73
N ALA A 112 16.20 -41.22 -12.90
CA ALA A 112 16.16 -42.30 -13.88
C ALA A 112 17.18 -43.39 -13.55
N LYS A 113 16.85 -44.64 -13.88
CA LYS A 113 17.71 -45.80 -13.58
C LYS A 113 19.04 -45.76 -14.34
N ASN A 114 19.05 -45.10 -15.51
CA ASN A 114 20.23 -44.78 -16.30
C ASN A 114 20.14 -43.30 -16.72
N PRO A 115 20.87 -42.38 -16.05
CA PRO A 115 20.84 -40.97 -16.42
C PRO A 115 21.60 -40.75 -17.74
N MET A 116 20.95 -40.10 -18.72
CA MET A 116 21.54 -39.86 -20.06
C MET A 116 21.84 -38.38 -20.30
N HIS A 117 21.14 -37.47 -19.62
CA HIS A 117 21.31 -36.04 -19.83
C HIS A 117 22.11 -35.36 -18.70
N PRO A 118 23.40 -35.09 -18.90
CA PRO A 118 24.22 -34.41 -17.89
C PRO A 118 23.77 -32.95 -17.71
N LYS A 119 23.61 -32.51 -16.45
CA LYS A 119 23.31 -31.13 -16.11
C LYS A 119 24.61 -30.34 -16.05
N TYR A 120 24.78 -29.42 -16.99
CA TYR A 120 25.95 -28.55 -17.02
C TYR A 120 25.69 -27.28 -16.21
N SER A 121 26.59 -26.97 -15.28
CA SER A 121 26.60 -25.74 -14.51
C SER A 121 27.85 -24.95 -14.86
N ASN A 122 27.64 -23.69 -15.23
CA ASN A 122 28.72 -22.77 -15.51
C ASN A 122 29.11 -22.01 -14.25
N ASN A 123 30.37 -21.58 -14.16
CA ASN A 123 30.84 -20.68 -13.09
C ASN A 123 30.42 -19.21 -13.31
N GLN A 124 29.46 -18.95 -14.20
CA GLN A 124 29.00 -17.60 -14.52
C GLN A 124 28.01 -17.13 -13.46
N ILE A 125 28.47 -16.28 -12.55
CA ILE A 125 27.70 -15.80 -11.40
C ILE A 125 27.15 -14.38 -11.66
N GLU A 126 27.58 -13.73 -12.75
CA GLU A 126 27.30 -12.32 -13.02
C GLU A 126 25.80 -12.00 -13.15
N ILE A 127 25.00 -12.91 -13.72
CA ILE A 127 23.54 -12.75 -13.86
C ILE A 127 22.82 -12.80 -12.50
N TYR A 128 23.31 -13.60 -11.56
CA TYR A 128 22.77 -13.66 -10.20
C TYR A 128 23.13 -12.42 -9.38
N LEU A 129 24.34 -11.88 -9.57
CA LEU A 129 24.75 -10.61 -8.97
C LEU A 129 23.99 -9.41 -9.58
N ALA A 130 23.69 -9.48 -10.88
CA ALA A 130 22.89 -8.50 -11.60
C ALA A 130 21.45 -8.40 -11.12
N SER A 131 20.79 -9.55 -10.94
CA SER A 131 19.44 -9.63 -10.39
C SER A 131 19.39 -9.14 -8.94
N GLY A 132 20.38 -9.50 -8.12
CA GLY A 132 20.56 -8.93 -6.78
C GLY A 132 20.69 -7.41 -6.79
N TYR A 133 21.50 -6.84 -7.70
CA TYR A 133 21.61 -5.39 -7.89
C TYR A 133 20.27 -4.73 -8.26
N CYS A 134 19.48 -5.34 -9.15
CA CYS A 134 18.16 -4.81 -9.53
C CYS A 134 17.22 -4.68 -8.32
N LEU A 135 17.24 -5.67 -7.41
CA LEU A 135 16.46 -5.63 -6.17
C LEU A 135 16.90 -4.46 -5.28
N LEU A 136 18.20 -4.23 -5.15
CA LEU A 136 18.76 -3.12 -4.37
C LEU A 136 18.37 -1.74 -4.95
N VAL A 137 18.40 -1.59 -6.26
CA VAL A 137 17.95 -0.37 -6.95
C VAL A 137 16.45 -0.14 -6.72
N ALA A 138 15.63 -1.19 -6.83
CA ALA A 138 14.20 -1.12 -6.54
C ALA A 138 13.91 -0.66 -5.10
N PHE A 139 14.61 -1.22 -4.11
CA PHE A 139 14.47 -0.81 -2.71
C PHE A 139 14.76 0.69 -2.50
N ARG A 140 15.78 1.21 -3.20
CA ARG A 140 16.12 2.62 -3.15
C ARG A 140 15.06 3.51 -3.77
N ILE A 141 14.49 3.12 -4.91
CA ILE A 141 13.38 3.85 -5.57
C ILE A 141 12.20 4.02 -4.61
N ILE A 142 11.93 3.04 -3.74
CA ILE A 142 10.85 3.07 -2.74
C ILE A 142 11.15 4.05 -1.59
N LEU A 143 12.39 4.09 -1.11
CA LEU A 143 12.78 4.90 0.05
C LEU A 143 12.94 6.38 -0.29
N LYS A 144 13.39 6.70 -1.50
CA LYS A 144 13.74 8.07 -1.91
C LYS A 144 12.58 9.08 -1.81
N PRO A 145 11.33 8.77 -2.19
CA PRO A 145 10.18 9.66 -2.00
C PRO A 145 9.85 9.91 -0.52
N ARG A 146 10.04 8.90 0.36
CA ARG A 146 9.77 9.01 1.80
C ARG A 146 10.78 9.92 2.49
N ALA A 147 12.07 9.75 2.18
CA ALA A 147 13.13 10.63 2.66
C ALA A 147 12.88 12.10 2.24
N ARG A 148 12.39 12.32 1.02
CA ARG A 148 12.02 13.66 0.55
C ARG A 148 10.81 14.24 1.27
N ALA A 149 9.78 13.46 1.54
CA ALA A 149 8.63 13.92 2.31
C ALA A 149 9.05 14.42 3.70
N PHE A 150 10.03 13.77 4.32
CA PHE A 150 10.64 14.24 5.56
C PHE A 150 11.42 15.54 5.37
N SER A 151 12.30 15.63 4.37
CA SER A 151 13.06 16.86 4.08
C SER A 151 12.14 18.06 3.82
N LYS A 152 11.07 17.88 3.05
CA LYS A 152 10.03 18.91 2.84
C LYS A 152 9.31 19.30 4.13
N LYS A 153 8.97 18.32 4.97
CA LYS A 153 8.38 18.61 6.27
C LYS A 153 9.34 19.40 7.13
N LEU A 154 10.64 19.09 7.15
CA LEU A 154 11.64 19.78 7.94
C LEU A 154 11.83 21.24 7.49
N HIS A 155 11.91 21.49 6.18
CA HIS A 155 11.93 22.85 5.64
C HIS A 155 10.64 23.63 5.96
N LYS A 156 9.50 22.94 6.02
CA LYS A 156 8.22 23.53 6.42
C LYS A 156 8.08 23.71 7.95
N HIS A 157 8.73 22.86 8.77
CA HIS A 157 8.77 22.96 10.23
C HIS A 157 9.63 24.14 10.69
N ALA A 158 10.60 24.58 9.89
CA ALA A 158 11.32 25.83 10.13
C ALA A 158 10.41 27.07 10.03
N GLU A 159 9.20 26.94 9.44
CA GLU A 159 8.21 28.02 9.28
C GLU A 159 6.90 27.81 10.08
N SER A 160 6.72 26.71 10.83
CA SER A 160 5.43 26.43 11.49
C SER A 160 5.55 25.95 12.94
N ASP A 161 5.36 26.88 13.87
CA ASP A 161 4.86 26.58 15.22
C ASP A 161 3.52 25.84 15.11
N THR A 162 3.48 24.57 15.47
CA THR A 162 2.28 23.72 15.44
C THR A 162 1.41 23.97 16.68
N LEU A 163 0.91 25.19 16.83
CA LEU A 163 -0.25 25.46 17.67
C LEU A 163 -1.49 25.15 16.86
N ARG A 164 -2.08 23.97 17.09
CA ARG A 164 -3.38 23.60 16.54
C ARG A 164 -4.44 23.89 17.58
N ILE A 165 -5.43 24.68 17.18
CA ILE A 165 -6.42 25.26 18.07
C ILE A 165 -7.75 24.54 17.86
N SER A 166 -8.37 24.04 18.92
CA SER A 166 -9.67 23.36 18.84
C SER A 166 -10.78 24.37 18.49
N MET A 167 -11.58 24.08 17.45
CA MET A 167 -12.78 24.86 17.10
C MET A 167 -13.77 24.91 18.27
N ALA A 168 -13.88 23.84 19.06
CA ALA A 168 -14.79 23.81 20.21
C ALA A 168 -14.34 24.77 21.32
N SER A 169 -13.02 24.89 21.53
CA SER A 169 -12.46 25.88 22.46
C SER A 169 -12.70 27.30 21.94
N LEU A 170 -12.54 27.52 20.64
CA LEU A 170 -12.80 28.82 20.02
C LEU A 170 -14.29 29.22 20.09
N ARG A 171 -15.23 28.30 19.85
CA ARG A 171 -16.67 28.52 20.06
C ARG A 171 -17.00 28.84 21.52
N ALA A 172 -16.38 28.14 22.46
CA ALA A 172 -16.56 28.42 23.89
C ALA A 172 -16.03 29.81 24.28
N SER A 173 -14.89 30.23 23.71
CA SER A 173 -14.32 31.55 23.93
C SER A 173 -15.15 32.68 23.30
N LEU A 174 -15.76 32.47 22.12
CA LEU A 174 -16.68 33.44 21.50
C LEU A 174 -17.87 33.77 22.41
N LYS A 175 -18.39 32.77 23.12
CA LYS A 175 -19.50 32.93 24.07
C LYS A 175 -19.11 33.63 25.38
N ARG A 176 -17.81 33.77 25.66
CA ARG A 176 -17.29 34.44 26.87
C ARG A 176 -17.05 35.94 26.67
N ILE A 177 -17.17 36.45 25.44
CA ILE A 177 -16.93 37.86 25.15
C ILE A 177 -18.09 38.70 25.70
N PRO A 178 -17.83 39.70 26.58
CA PRO A 178 -18.89 40.55 27.12
C PRO A 178 -19.51 41.43 26.01
N ASN A 179 -20.81 41.70 26.13
CA ASN A 179 -21.58 42.60 25.24
C ASN A 179 -21.60 42.23 23.74
N ILE A 180 -21.33 40.97 23.37
CA ILE A 180 -21.51 40.50 21.99
C ILE A 180 -22.95 40.04 21.75
N THR A 181 -23.54 40.43 20.61
CA THR A 181 -24.90 40.02 20.25
C THR A 181 -24.94 38.55 19.83
N GLU A 182 -25.99 37.82 20.20
CA GLU A 182 -26.18 36.41 19.83
C GLU A 182 -26.18 36.18 18.32
N ALA A 183 -26.71 37.13 17.54
CA ALA A 183 -26.66 37.12 16.08
C ALA A 183 -25.22 37.19 15.53
N ALA A 184 -24.33 37.95 16.17
CA ALA A 184 -22.92 38.03 15.79
C ALA A 184 -22.17 36.74 16.13
N ILE A 185 -22.48 36.10 17.26
CA ILE A 185 -21.95 34.78 17.60
C ILE A 185 -22.38 33.75 16.54
N GLY A 186 -23.67 33.74 16.16
CA GLY A 186 -24.19 32.83 15.14
C GLY A 186 -23.50 33.01 13.78
N LEU A 187 -23.27 34.26 13.36
CA LEU A 187 -22.53 34.59 12.14
C LEU A 187 -21.05 34.19 12.21
N MET A 188 -20.39 34.41 13.34
CA MET A 188 -19.02 33.98 13.57
C MET A 188 -18.89 32.45 13.59
N GLU A 189 -19.85 31.72 14.16
CA GLU A 189 -19.89 30.26 14.10
C GLU A 189 -20.09 29.75 12.67
N THR A 190 -20.90 30.44 11.86
CA THR A 190 -21.05 30.10 10.43
C THR A 190 -19.80 30.41 9.64
N ASP A 191 -19.14 31.55 9.89
CA ASP A 191 -17.85 31.90 9.27
C ASP A 191 -16.75 30.91 9.67
N LEU A 192 -16.72 30.47 10.93
CA LEU A 192 -15.80 29.45 11.43
C LEU A 192 -15.98 28.13 10.65
N VAL A 193 -17.23 27.69 10.46
CA VAL A 193 -17.57 26.49 9.69
C VAL A 193 -17.22 26.68 8.21
N MET A 194 -17.46 27.86 7.65
CA MET A 194 -17.17 28.21 6.27
C MET A 194 -15.66 28.19 5.97
N ILE A 195 -14.85 28.75 6.87
CA ILE A 195 -13.38 28.82 6.72
C ILE A 195 -12.75 27.44 6.93
N CYS A 196 -13.27 26.65 7.87
CA CYS A 196 -12.70 25.35 8.21
C CYS A 196 -13.24 24.20 7.35
N GLY A 197 -14.38 24.39 6.66
CA GLY A 197 -15.05 23.38 5.84
C GLY A 197 -15.57 22.17 6.62
N ARG A 198 -15.70 22.28 7.94
CA ARG A 198 -16.10 21.19 8.85
C ARG A 198 -16.79 21.74 10.09
N ASN A 199 -17.65 20.92 10.69
CA ASN A 199 -18.39 21.31 11.90
C ASN A 199 -17.57 21.15 13.18
N ASP A 200 -16.58 20.26 13.22
CA ASP A 200 -15.70 20.04 14.38
C ASP A 200 -14.26 19.71 13.95
N GLY A 201 -13.29 20.02 14.82
CA GLY A 201 -11.88 19.66 14.67
C GLY A 201 -10.88 20.77 15.01
N GLU A 202 -9.61 20.57 14.63
CA GLU A 202 -8.49 21.51 14.89
C GLU A 202 -8.29 22.52 13.75
N MET A 203 -8.24 23.82 14.03
CA MET A 203 -7.84 24.86 13.06
C MET A 203 -6.33 24.94 12.88
N SER A 204 -5.91 25.16 11.63
CA SER A 204 -4.57 25.61 11.30
C SER A 204 -4.40 27.11 11.57
N ARG A 205 -3.16 27.59 11.70
CA ARG A 205 -2.86 29.02 11.90
C ARG A 205 -3.39 29.89 10.75
N ASP A 206 -3.34 29.42 9.51
CA ASP A 206 -3.84 30.18 8.35
C ASP A 206 -5.36 30.30 8.39
N GLU A 207 -6.07 29.23 8.77
CA GLU A 207 -7.52 29.26 8.99
C GLU A 207 -7.87 30.18 10.19
N LEU A 208 -7.06 30.15 11.26
CA LEU A 208 -7.20 31.04 12.41
C LEU A 208 -7.00 32.50 12.03
N MET A 209 -5.96 32.84 11.27
CA MET A 209 -5.71 34.23 10.87
C MET A 209 -6.85 34.75 9.99
N ARG A 210 -7.34 33.94 9.04
CA ARG A 210 -8.51 34.28 8.21
C ARG A 210 -9.78 34.42 9.03
N PHE A 211 -9.96 33.55 10.02
CA PHE A 211 -11.08 33.65 10.94
C PHE A 211 -10.99 34.90 11.81
N LEU A 212 -9.83 35.19 12.39
CA LEU A 212 -9.60 36.37 13.23
C LEU A 212 -9.78 37.67 12.44
N GLU A 213 -9.34 37.70 11.19
CA GLU A 213 -9.53 38.83 10.27
C GLU A 213 -11.02 39.10 10.01
N ARG A 214 -11.82 38.05 9.76
CA ARG A 214 -13.28 38.19 9.63
C ARG A 214 -13.97 38.49 10.96
N ALA A 215 -13.55 37.85 12.04
CA ALA A 215 -14.11 38.00 13.37
C ALA A 215 -13.93 39.43 13.90
N LEU A 216 -12.85 40.11 13.52
CA LEU A 216 -12.60 41.51 13.84
C LEU A 216 -13.69 42.46 13.32
N HIS A 217 -14.39 42.10 12.23
CA HIS A 217 -15.50 42.91 11.71
C HIS A 217 -16.76 42.85 12.59
N TYR A 218 -16.91 41.78 13.39
CA TYR A 218 -18.05 41.61 14.30
C TYR A 218 -17.74 42.08 15.74
N ARG A 219 -16.64 42.82 15.92
CA ARG A 219 -16.19 43.34 17.20
C ARG A 219 -17.20 44.35 17.79
N PRO A 220 -17.55 44.24 19.09
CA PRO A 220 -18.31 45.27 19.80
C PRO A 220 -17.56 46.61 19.83
N LYS A 221 -18.28 47.72 19.61
CA LYS A 221 -17.67 49.07 19.54
C LYS A 221 -16.97 49.52 20.83
N GLU A 222 -17.35 48.92 21.97
CA GLU A 222 -16.89 49.29 23.32
C GLU A 222 -15.56 48.64 23.73
N ILE A 223 -15.15 47.54 23.08
CA ILE A 223 -13.96 46.76 23.45
C ILE A 223 -12.83 47.14 22.49
N SER A 224 -11.58 47.30 22.94
CA SER A 224 -10.41 47.54 22.06
C SER A 224 -10.05 46.30 21.22
N ALA A 225 -9.37 46.46 20.07
CA ALA A 225 -8.97 45.33 19.24
C ALA A 225 -8.03 44.36 19.99
N SER A 226 -7.14 44.91 20.81
CA SER A 226 -6.23 44.12 21.65
C SER A 226 -6.96 43.36 22.75
N ALA A 227 -7.99 43.95 23.38
CA ALA A 227 -8.80 43.28 24.40
C ALA A 227 -9.72 42.19 23.80
N PHE A 228 -10.25 42.42 22.60
CA PHE A 228 -11.01 41.40 21.87
C PHE A 228 -10.12 40.20 21.51
N LEU A 229 -8.91 40.46 20.99
CA LEU A 229 -7.96 39.42 20.65
C LEU A 229 -7.40 38.71 21.90
N SER A 230 -7.31 39.35 23.07
CA SER A 230 -6.91 38.69 24.30
C SER A 230 -7.94 37.67 24.78
N HIS A 231 -9.24 37.94 24.62
CA HIS A 231 -10.29 36.95 24.90
C HIS A 231 -10.23 35.73 23.95
N LEU A 232 -9.71 35.93 22.74
CA LEU A 232 -9.42 34.87 21.78
C LEU A 232 -8.01 34.29 21.93
N ARG A 233 -7.19 34.79 22.86
CA ARG A 233 -5.83 34.27 23.12
C ARG A 233 -5.83 33.15 24.16
N ASP A 234 -6.80 33.14 25.07
CA ASP A 234 -7.00 32.08 26.07
C ASP A 234 -7.58 30.78 25.47
N ILE A 235 -7.43 30.59 24.16
CA ILE A 235 -7.85 29.36 23.50
C ILE A 235 -6.90 28.25 23.92
N ASP A 236 -7.48 27.18 24.46
CA ASP A 236 -6.75 26.03 24.99
C ASP A 236 -6.04 25.35 23.80
N ALA A 237 -4.76 25.68 23.65
CA ALA A 237 -3.86 25.11 22.69
C ALA A 237 -3.49 23.69 23.12
N GLN A 238 -4.49 22.81 23.15
CA GLN A 238 -4.24 21.42 23.40
C GLN A 238 -3.44 20.86 22.22
N SER A 239 -2.17 20.56 22.49
CA SER A 239 -1.33 19.80 21.59
C SER A 239 -2.11 18.57 21.13
N SER A 240 -2.06 18.28 19.84
CA SER A 240 -2.76 17.16 19.15
C SER A 240 -2.37 15.76 19.63
N LEU A 241 -1.77 15.63 20.83
CA LEU A 241 -1.44 14.39 21.50
C LEU A 241 -2.67 13.66 22.07
N TYR A 242 -3.81 14.33 22.20
CA TYR A 242 -5.03 13.78 22.81
C TYR A 242 -6.23 13.61 21.85
N VAL A 243 -6.05 13.80 20.54
CA VAL A 243 -7.09 13.43 19.57
C VAL A 243 -7.00 11.92 19.34
N TYR A 244 -8.05 11.20 19.73
CA TYR A 244 -8.19 9.76 19.54
C TYR A 244 -7.94 9.40 18.07
N GLY A 245 -6.73 8.95 17.76
CA GLY A 245 -6.32 8.66 16.39
C GLY A 245 -6.90 7.34 15.91
N ALA A 246 -6.95 7.12 14.60
CA ALA A 246 -7.28 5.81 14.05
C ALA A 246 -6.37 4.69 14.63
N MET A 247 -5.12 5.02 14.96
CA MET A 247 -4.19 4.11 15.63
C MET A 247 -4.58 3.83 17.10
N ASP A 248 -5.16 4.80 17.81
CA ASP A 248 -5.65 4.58 19.17
C ASP A 248 -6.94 3.74 19.16
N VAL A 249 -7.80 3.93 18.15
CA VAL A 249 -8.96 3.05 17.92
C VAL A 249 -8.50 1.62 17.62
N VAL A 250 -7.51 1.43 16.76
CA VAL A 250 -6.94 0.12 16.46
C VAL A 250 -6.28 -0.50 17.70
N LYS A 251 -5.49 0.27 18.45
CA LYS A 251 -4.85 -0.18 19.69
C LYS A 251 -5.87 -0.57 20.76
N SER A 252 -6.93 0.23 20.91
CA SER A 252 -8.05 -0.03 21.81
C SER A 252 -8.82 -1.29 21.37
N THR A 253 -9.08 -1.45 20.08
CA THR A 253 -9.73 -2.64 19.50
C THR A 253 -8.89 -3.90 19.72
N LEU A 254 -7.59 -3.82 19.43
CA LEU A 254 -6.63 -4.91 19.69
C LEU A 254 -6.55 -5.24 21.17
N ARG A 255 -6.67 -4.27 22.08
CA ARG A 255 -6.71 -4.52 23.52
C ARG A 255 -7.95 -5.32 23.92
N HIS A 256 -9.12 -5.00 23.37
CA HIS A 256 -10.35 -5.77 23.60
C HIS A 256 -10.24 -7.21 23.07
N TRP A 257 -9.55 -7.40 21.94
CA TRP A 257 -9.32 -8.72 21.35
C TRP A 257 -8.18 -9.50 22.02
N SER A 258 -7.20 -8.83 22.62
CA SER A 258 -6.06 -9.48 23.30
C SER A 258 -6.48 -10.30 24.53
N ASN A 259 -7.67 -10.04 25.09
CA ASN A 259 -8.26 -10.88 26.14
C ASN A 259 -8.82 -12.21 25.59
N GLN A 260 -8.79 -12.44 24.28
CA GLN A 260 -9.21 -13.67 23.60
C GLN A 260 -8.03 -14.30 22.83
N ARG A 261 -6.89 -14.46 23.50
CA ARG A 261 -5.61 -14.88 22.88
C ARG A 261 -5.72 -16.15 22.04
N VAL A 262 -6.50 -17.14 22.49
CA VAL A 262 -6.65 -18.42 21.78
C VAL A 262 -7.38 -18.25 20.45
N ALA A 263 -8.51 -17.53 20.44
CA ALA A 263 -9.27 -17.30 19.21
C ALA A 263 -8.49 -16.41 18.23
N LEU A 264 -7.75 -15.42 18.74
CA LEU A 264 -6.86 -14.59 17.93
C LEU A 264 -5.69 -15.39 17.36
N PHE A 265 -5.10 -16.29 18.13
CA PHE A 265 -4.06 -17.20 17.63
C PHE A 265 -4.59 -18.16 16.56
N CYS A 266 -5.74 -18.78 16.80
CA CYS A 266 -6.39 -19.66 15.82
C CYS A 266 -6.72 -18.92 14.52
N THR A 267 -7.23 -17.69 14.58
CA THR A 267 -7.50 -16.91 13.36
C THR A 267 -6.23 -16.57 12.59
N ILE A 268 -5.16 -16.17 13.28
CA ILE A 268 -3.86 -15.92 12.64
C ILE A 268 -3.34 -17.20 11.96
N LEU A 269 -3.36 -18.34 12.65
CA LEU A 269 -2.92 -19.62 12.10
C LEU A 269 -3.73 -20.01 10.86
N VAL A 270 -5.06 -19.90 10.92
CA VAL A 270 -5.96 -20.18 9.79
C VAL A 270 -5.67 -19.25 8.61
N VAL A 271 -5.35 -17.97 8.84
CA VAL A 271 -4.91 -17.03 7.77
C VAL A 271 -3.62 -17.51 7.11
N PHE A 272 -2.63 -17.93 7.88
CA PHE A 272 -1.35 -18.43 7.34
C PHE A 272 -1.56 -19.69 6.48
N ILE A 273 -2.40 -20.62 6.93
CA ILE A 273 -2.74 -21.80 6.15
C ILE A 273 -3.46 -21.37 4.86
N ASN A 274 -4.44 -20.47 4.96
CA ASN A 274 -5.20 -20.00 3.80
C ASN A 274 -4.29 -19.36 2.74
N ALA A 275 -3.38 -18.48 3.18
CA ALA A 275 -2.44 -17.81 2.29
C ALA A 275 -1.44 -18.77 1.62
N SER A 276 -1.19 -19.94 2.20
CA SER A 276 -0.29 -20.96 1.66
C SER A 276 -0.92 -21.79 0.54
N PHE A 277 -2.25 -21.81 0.39
CA PHE A 277 -2.90 -22.55 -0.69
C PHE A 277 -2.62 -21.96 -2.07
N VAL A 278 -2.50 -20.63 -2.19
CA VAL A 278 -2.25 -19.96 -3.47
C VAL A 278 -0.94 -20.44 -4.15
N PRO A 279 0.24 -20.40 -3.49
CA PRO A 279 1.47 -20.91 -4.10
C PRO A 279 1.42 -22.43 -4.32
N LEU A 280 0.70 -23.16 -3.48
CA LEU A 280 0.57 -24.62 -3.59
C LEU A 280 -0.28 -25.01 -4.83
N VAL A 281 -1.34 -24.27 -5.15
CA VAL A 281 -2.07 -24.41 -6.41
C VAL A 281 -1.19 -24.05 -7.60
N ALA A 282 -0.38 -22.99 -7.49
CA ALA A 282 0.56 -22.61 -8.56
C ALA A 282 1.59 -23.72 -8.85
N TYR A 283 2.08 -24.42 -7.83
CA TYR A 283 2.97 -25.58 -7.99
C TYR A 283 2.30 -26.76 -8.71
N PHE A 284 1.06 -27.10 -8.37
CA PHE A 284 0.35 -28.14 -9.12
C PHE A 284 0.03 -27.71 -10.56
N MET A 285 -0.21 -26.42 -10.77
CA MET A 285 -0.39 -25.86 -12.10
C MET A 285 0.91 -25.89 -12.92
N SER A 286 2.08 -25.70 -12.32
CA SER A 286 3.36 -25.82 -13.04
C SER A 286 3.62 -27.28 -13.45
N ILE A 287 3.37 -28.26 -12.58
CA ILE A 287 3.49 -29.68 -12.95
C ILE A 287 2.54 -30.03 -14.11
N LEU A 288 1.31 -29.50 -14.08
CA LEU A 288 0.35 -29.71 -15.15
C LEU A 288 0.80 -29.05 -16.45
N GLY A 289 1.34 -27.83 -16.37
CA GLY A 289 1.84 -27.06 -17.51
C GLY A 289 3.06 -27.69 -18.18
N ASP A 290 4.02 -28.12 -17.37
CA ASP A 290 5.32 -28.57 -17.84
C ASP A 290 5.28 -30.04 -18.26
N ASP A 291 4.69 -30.94 -17.45
CA ASP A 291 4.83 -32.40 -17.70
C ASP A 291 3.61 -33.05 -18.38
N ALA A 292 2.41 -32.44 -18.30
CA ALA A 292 1.18 -33.10 -18.74
C ALA A 292 0.78 -32.79 -20.19
N PHE A 293 1.18 -31.65 -20.75
CA PHE A 293 0.79 -31.24 -22.09
C PHE A 293 1.77 -31.70 -23.18
N PRO A 294 1.28 -32.08 -24.38
CA PRO A 294 2.13 -32.49 -25.48
C PRO A 294 2.93 -31.30 -26.03
N GLN A 295 4.19 -31.55 -26.40
CA GLN A 295 5.09 -30.55 -26.96
C GLN A 295 4.69 -30.16 -28.39
N GLN A 296 4.24 -31.15 -29.19
CA GLN A 296 3.82 -30.92 -30.56
C GLN A 296 2.75 -31.93 -30.97
N VAL A 297 1.71 -31.45 -31.64
CA VAL A 297 0.69 -32.29 -32.28
C VAL A 297 0.79 -32.06 -33.78
N THR A 298 1.24 -33.07 -34.52
CA THR A 298 1.32 -33.03 -35.98
C THR A 298 0.21 -33.88 -36.58
N SER A 299 -0.63 -33.26 -37.41
CA SER A 299 -1.68 -33.96 -38.14
C SER A 299 -1.28 -34.07 -39.60
N VAL A 300 -1.10 -35.29 -40.10
CA VAL A 300 -0.74 -35.55 -41.50
C VAL A 300 -1.84 -36.37 -42.15
N ALA A 301 -2.29 -35.97 -43.33
CA ALA A 301 -3.23 -36.75 -44.12
C ALA A 301 -2.48 -37.86 -44.86
N ILE A 302 -2.67 -39.10 -44.45
CA ILE A 302 -2.05 -40.27 -45.08
C ILE A 302 -3.09 -40.92 -45.99
N ARG A 303 -2.69 -41.21 -47.23
CA ARG A 303 -3.55 -41.88 -48.21
C ARG A 303 -3.54 -43.38 -47.93
N SER A 304 -4.66 -43.92 -47.47
CA SER A 304 -4.86 -45.36 -47.30
C SER A 304 -5.54 -45.94 -48.54
N GLN A 305 -4.99 -47.03 -49.09
CA GLN A 305 -5.52 -47.69 -50.30
C GLN A 305 -6.97 -48.18 -50.15
N ALA A 306 -7.44 -48.42 -48.93
CA ALA A 306 -8.78 -48.94 -48.69
C ALA A 306 -9.85 -47.85 -48.45
N HIS A 307 -9.50 -46.72 -47.84
CA HIS A 307 -10.49 -45.77 -47.26
C HIS A 307 -10.23 -44.27 -47.60
N GLY A 308 -9.36 -43.96 -48.56
CA GLY A 308 -9.09 -42.57 -48.98
C GLY A 308 -8.10 -41.84 -48.07
N PHE A 309 -8.23 -40.51 -47.92
CA PHE A 309 -7.39 -39.71 -47.04
C PHE A 309 -7.82 -39.90 -45.58
N ARG A 310 -6.93 -40.46 -44.75
CA ARG A 310 -7.13 -40.55 -43.30
C ARG A 310 -6.17 -39.58 -42.62
N ILE A 311 -6.70 -38.69 -41.80
CA ILE A 311 -5.87 -37.81 -40.97
C ILE A 311 -5.30 -38.67 -39.84
N GLN A 312 -3.97 -38.81 -39.82
CA GLN A 312 -3.25 -39.42 -38.72
C GLN A 312 -2.64 -38.29 -37.87
N THR A 313 -3.09 -38.21 -36.63
CA THR A 313 -2.57 -37.29 -35.62
C THR A 313 -1.47 -38.00 -34.84
N ASP A 314 -0.23 -37.51 -34.93
CA ASP A 314 0.89 -37.95 -34.11
C ASP A 314 1.13 -36.92 -33.00
N ILE A 315 1.23 -37.41 -31.76
CA ILE A 315 1.32 -36.58 -30.56
C ILE A 315 2.69 -36.83 -29.93
N ARG A 316 3.58 -35.84 -30.03
CA ARG A 316 4.89 -35.88 -29.37
C ARG A 316 4.78 -35.21 -28.00
N TYR A 317 4.95 -36.01 -26.96
CA TYR A 317 5.06 -35.55 -25.58
C TYR A 317 6.49 -35.14 -25.26
N GLN A 318 6.68 -34.31 -24.23
CA GLN A 318 8.00 -33.83 -23.79
C GLN A 318 8.94 -34.94 -23.31
N ASN A 319 8.41 -36.15 -23.12
CA ASN A 319 9.19 -37.33 -22.78
C ASN A 319 9.93 -37.94 -23.99
N LEU A 320 9.76 -37.46 -25.22
CA LEU A 320 10.44 -38.00 -26.41
C LEU A 320 11.57 -37.05 -26.83
N THR A 321 12.82 -37.46 -26.61
CA THR A 321 14.00 -36.76 -27.14
C THR A 321 14.53 -37.47 -28.38
N THR A 322 15.25 -36.76 -29.24
CA THR A 322 15.92 -37.37 -30.40
C THR A 322 17.39 -37.59 -30.06
N ASP A 323 17.88 -38.82 -30.26
CA ASP A 323 19.30 -39.11 -30.15
C ASP A 323 20.07 -38.47 -31.33
N THR A 324 21.39 -38.37 -31.21
CA THR A 324 22.37 -37.99 -32.24
C THR A 324 22.23 -38.75 -33.57
N GLN A 325 21.53 -39.89 -33.57
CA GLN A 325 21.22 -40.70 -34.76
C GLN A 325 19.80 -40.49 -35.32
N GLY A 326 19.01 -39.58 -34.74
CA GLY A 326 17.65 -39.24 -35.21
C GLY A 326 16.53 -40.19 -34.75
N ASN A 327 16.82 -41.11 -33.82
CA ASN A 327 15.82 -42.01 -33.24
C ASN A 327 15.18 -41.39 -31.99
N ASP A 328 13.87 -41.62 -31.81
CA ASP A 328 13.13 -41.13 -30.64
C ASP A 328 13.42 -42.01 -29.41
N VAL A 329 13.93 -41.40 -28.34
CA VAL A 329 14.23 -42.01 -27.04
C VAL A 329 13.23 -41.49 -26.01
N ILE A 330 12.61 -42.42 -25.27
CA ILE A 330 11.63 -42.12 -24.22
C ILE A 330 12.38 -41.84 -22.91
N LEU A 331 12.12 -40.67 -22.33
CA LEU A 331 12.53 -40.23 -21.01
C LEU A 331 11.59 -40.82 -19.95
N ASP A 332 12.07 -41.82 -19.22
CA ASP A 332 11.27 -42.57 -18.23
C ASP A 332 10.79 -41.75 -17.00
N TYR A 333 11.33 -40.55 -16.78
CA TYR A 333 10.98 -39.69 -15.65
C TYR A 333 9.79 -38.77 -15.92
N ILE A 334 9.49 -38.43 -17.18
CA ILE A 334 8.32 -37.64 -17.56
C ILE A 334 7.20 -38.61 -17.93
N LYS A 335 6.27 -38.79 -16.99
CA LYS A 335 5.09 -39.65 -17.17
C LYS A 335 3.85 -38.76 -17.35
N PRO A 336 3.48 -38.40 -18.59
CA PRO A 336 2.45 -37.40 -18.85
C PRO A 336 1.09 -37.79 -18.25
N TYR A 337 0.75 -39.08 -18.28
CA TYR A 337 -0.48 -39.58 -17.67
C TYR A 337 -0.49 -39.47 -16.14
N GLN A 338 0.64 -39.73 -15.48
CA GLN A 338 0.75 -39.61 -14.02
C GLN A 338 0.82 -38.14 -13.59
N ALA A 339 1.52 -37.29 -14.34
CA ALA A 339 1.55 -35.85 -14.12
C ALA A 339 0.16 -35.21 -14.25
N LEU A 340 -0.61 -35.60 -15.27
CA LEU A 340 -2.00 -35.17 -15.44
C LEU A 340 -2.87 -35.56 -14.24
N GLN A 341 -2.77 -36.82 -13.79
CA GLN A 341 -3.51 -37.29 -12.62
C GLN A 341 -3.11 -36.55 -11.35
N ILE A 342 -1.80 -36.38 -11.10
CA ILE A 342 -1.29 -35.69 -9.91
C ILE A 342 -1.69 -34.20 -9.92
N GLY A 343 -1.63 -33.53 -11.07
CA GLY A 343 -2.03 -32.13 -11.20
C GLY A 343 -3.54 -31.93 -10.94
N VAL A 344 -4.39 -32.72 -11.60
CA VAL A 344 -5.86 -32.61 -11.48
C VAL A 344 -6.32 -33.02 -10.08
N TRP A 345 -5.86 -34.17 -9.56
CA TRP A 345 -6.19 -34.59 -8.19
C TRP A 345 -5.60 -33.66 -7.15
N GLY A 346 -4.40 -33.12 -7.38
CA GLY A 346 -3.76 -32.15 -6.50
C GLY A 346 -4.58 -30.89 -6.34
N ILE A 347 -5.05 -30.29 -7.45
CA ILE A 347 -5.91 -29.10 -7.42
C ILE A 347 -7.24 -29.41 -6.72
N LEU A 348 -7.90 -30.52 -7.07
CA LEU A 348 -9.19 -30.90 -6.49
C LEU A 348 -9.08 -31.17 -4.98
N LEU A 349 -8.03 -31.87 -4.56
CA LEU A 349 -7.78 -32.18 -3.15
C LEU A 349 -7.51 -30.90 -2.36
N VAL A 350 -6.86 -29.89 -2.94
CA VAL A 350 -6.59 -28.60 -2.28
C VAL A 350 -7.84 -27.73 -2.11
N CYS A 351 -8.86 -27.89 -2.96
CA CYS A 351 -10.13 -27.15 -2.81
C CYS A 351 -10.88 -27.51 -1.52
N VAL A 352 -10.81 -28.76 -1.06
CA VAL A 352 -11.50 -29.23 0.15
C VAL A 352 -10.98 -28.55 1.43
N PRO A 353 -9.67 -28.60 1.77
CA PRO A 353 -9.15 -27.92 2.95
C PRO A 353 -9.24 -26.39 2.81
N PHE A 354 -9.20 -25.84 1.59
CA PHE A 354 -9.46 -24.41 1.37
C PHE A 354 -10.85 -24.00 1.88
N ALA A 355 -11.91 -24.73 1.50
CA ALA A 355 -13.27 -24.46 1.94
C ALA A 355 -13.44 -24.61 3.47
N ILE A 356 -12.80 -25.64 4.07
CA ILE A 356 -12.82 -25.85 5.52
C ILE A 356 -12.15 -24.67 6.25
N VAL A 357 -10.99 -24.24 5.77
CA VAL A 357 -10.22 -23.13 6.36
C VAL A 357 -11.00 -21.81 6.24
N ASP A 358 -11.66 -21.55 5.12
CA ASP A 358 -12.50 -20.36 4.94
C ASP A 358 -13.72 -20.35 5.88
N PHE A 359 -14.36 -21.52 6.06
CA PHE A 359 -15.43 -21.68 7.03
C PHE A 359 -14.96 -21.46 8.48
N LEU A 360 -13.87 -22.12 8.88
CA LEU A 360 -13.28 -21.97 10.22
C LEU A 360 -12.90 -20.52 10.48
N MET A 361 -12.39 -19.84 9.47
CA MET A 361 -12.05 -18.43 9.54
C MET A 361 -13.27 -17.56 9.87
N GLY A 362 -14.37 -17.71 9.11
CA GLY A 362 -15.61 -16.96 9.34
C GLY A 362 -16.21 -17.25 10.73
N TYR A 363 -16.12 -18.50 11.17
CA TYR A 363 -16.58 -18.92 12.50
C TYR A 363 -15.80 -18.23 13.63
N PHE A 364 -14.47 -18.27 13.61
CA PHE A 364 -13.66 -17.67 14.67
C PHE A 364 -13.79 -16.15 14.70
N GLN A 365 -13.86 -15.49 13.53
CA GLN A 365 -14.09 -14.06 13.42
C GLN A 365 -15.42 -13.67 14.08
N SER A 366 -16.51 -14.34 13.72
CA SER A 366 -17.85 -14.05 14.25
C SER A 366 -17.91 -14.25 15.77
N LYS A 367 -17.29 -15.34 16.26
CA LYS A 367 -17.23 -15.66 17.70
C LYS A 367 -16.46 -14.60 18.50
N MET A 368 -15.33 -14.10 17.99
CA MET A 368 -14.56 -13.07 18.67
C MET A 368 -15.32 -11.76 18.78
N ILE A 369 -15.99 -11.37 17.69
CA ILE A 369 -16.72 -10.12 17.60
C ILE A 369 -17.97 -10.16 18.48
N ALA A 370 -18.70 -11.28 18.49
CA ALA A 370 -19.83 -11.47 19.39
C ALA A 370 -19.42 -11.30 20.87
N LYS A 371 -18.35 -11.98 21.30
CA LYS A 371 -17.87 -11.92 22.69
C LYS A 371 -17.25 -10.57 23.07
N ALA A 372 -16.67 -9.85 22.11
CA ALA A 372 -16.22 -8.49 22.32
C ALA A 372 -17.41 -7.52 22.49
N THR A 373 -18.47 -7.72 21.71
CA THR A 373 -19.69 -6.90 21.75
C THR A 373 -20.43 -7.10 23.06
N GLU A 374 -20.57 -8.36 23.52
CA GLU A 374 -21.16 -8.71 24.81
C GLU A 374 -20.44 -8.01 25.98
N ARG A 375 -19.10 -8.03 25.98
CA ARG A 375 -18.30 -7.35 27.01
C ARG A 375 -18.46 -5.84 26.98
N LEU A 376 -18.51 -5.25 25.78
CA LEU A 376 -18.73 -3.82 25.62
C LEU A 376 -20.11 -3.43 26.16
N GLN A 377 -21.16 -4.17 25.79
CA GLN A 377 -22.52 -3.98 26.30
C GLN A 377 -22.56 -4.09 27.82
N ALA A 378 -21.95 -5.13 28.40
CA ALA A 378 -21.92 -5.33 29.85
C ALA A 378 -21.16 -4.22 30.59
N SER A 379 -20.00 -3.80 30.07
CA SER A 379 -19.21 -2.72 30.67
C SER A 379 -19.92 -1.38 30.56
N LEU A 380 -20.56 -1.10 29.43
CA LEU A 380 -21.25 0.15 29.17
C LEU A 380 -22.51 0.26 30.05
N LEU A 381 -23.28 -0.82 30.17
CA LEU A 381 -24.41 -0.91 31.09
C LEU A 381 -23.98 -0.70 32.55
N ARG A 382 -22.93 -1.38 33.00
CA ARG A 382 -22.39 -1.20 34.36
C ARG A 382 -21.95 0.24 34.61
N THR A 383 -21.36 0.89 33.61
CA THR A 383 -20.88 2.28 33.74
C THR A 383 -22.02 3.28 33.76
N ILE A 384 -23.07 3.07 32.95
CA ILE A 384 -24.27 3.93 32.92
C ILE A 384 -25.03 3.81 34.24
N LEU A 385 -25.25 2.60 34.73
CA LEU A 385 -25.96 2.37 36.00
C LEU A 385 -25.21 2.91 37.23
N ALA A 386 -23.89 3.11 37.12
CA ALA A 386 -23.08 3.70 38.18
C ALA A 386 -23.07 5.24 38.18
N GLN A 387 -23.68 5.90 37.17
CA GLN A 387 -23.72 7.36 37.10
C GLN A 387 -24.72 7.97 38.11
N PRO A 388 -24.46 9.20 38.60
CA PRO A 388 -25.36 9.88 39.52
C PRO A 388 -26.72 10.20 38.85
N THR A 389 -27.77 10.34 39.66
CA THR A 389 -29.13 10.66 39.17
C THR A 389 -29.21 11.93 38.32
N LEU A 390 -28.31 12.89 38.56
CA LEU A 390 -28.17 14.12 37.78
C LEU A 390 -27.75 13.86 36.32
N PHE A 391 -27.02 12.78 36.04
CA PHE A 391 -26.68 12.38 34.67
C PHE A 391 -27.93 11.97 33.88
N PHE A 392 -28.88 11.29 34.52
CA PHE A 392 -30.13 10.84 33.90
C PHE A 392 -31.14 11.97 33.72
N SER A 393 -31.07 13.05 34.52
CA SER A 393 -31.94 14.22 34.31
C SER A 393 -31.50 15.11 33.14
N GLN A 394 -30.21 15.06 32.76
CA GLN A 394 -29.65 15.85 31.66
C GLN A 394 -29.76 15.16 30.29
N ARG A 395 -29.98 13.84 30.25
CA ARG A 395 -30.02 13.03 29.02
C ARG A 395 -31.39 12.41 28.85
N THR A 396 -31.91 12.39 27.63
CA THR A 396 -33.17 11.70 27.36
C THR A 396 -32.97 10.18 27.37
N GLU A 397 -33.98 9.44 27.84
CA GLU A 397 -33.98 7.97 27.77
C GLU A 397 -33.84 7.47 26.33
N GLY A 398 -34.39 8.22 25.36
CA GLY A 398 -34.27 7.95 23.93
C GLY A 398 -32.82 8.00 23.43
N ASP A 399 -32.03 8.99 23.88
CA ASP A 399 -30.62 9.09 23.51
C ASP A 399 -29.78 7.94 24.09
N LEU A 400 -30.07 7.53 25.33
CA LEU A 400 -29.39 6.39 25.96
C LEU A 400 -29.71 5.08 25.23
N ASN A 401 -30.96 4.88 24.81
CA ASN A 401 -31.34 3.71 24.04
C ASN A 401 -30.72 3.72 22.63
N ASN A 402 -30.67 4.88 21.97
CA ASN A 402 -29.97 5.05 20.69
C ASN A 402 -28.48 4.72 20.80
N LEU A 403 -27.83 5.12 21.89
CA LEU A 403 -26.44 4.79 22.16
C LEU A 403 -26.22 3.27 22.31
N PHE A 404 -27.15 2.55 22.95
CA PHE A 404 -27.07 1.10 23.06
C PHE A 404 -27.35 0.36 21.74
N GLN A 405 -28.32 0.82 20.95
CA GLN A 405 -28.71 0.12 19.73
C GLN A 405 -27.87 0.52 18.52
N SER A 406 -27.75 1.82 18.25
CA SER A 406 -27.12 2.35 17.03
C SER A 406 -25.60 2.35 17.14
N ASP A 407 -25.04 2.88 18.23
CA ASP A 407 -23.59 3.04 18.32
C ASP A 407 -22.86 1.71 18.54
N ILE A 408 -23.45 0.77 19.30
CA ILE A 408 -22.88 -0.57 19.46
C ILE A 408 -22.91 -1.33 18.13
N ALA A 409 -24.00 -1.25 17.38
CA ALA A 409 -24.07 -1.86 16.04
C ALA A 409 -23.02 -1.25 15.09
N ARG A 410 -22.80 0.07 15.17
CA ARG A 410 -21.75 0.75 14.40
C ARG A 410 -20.36 0.26 14.79
N VAL A 411 -20.06 0.13 16.08
CA VAL A 411 -18.77 -0.42 16.56
C VAL A 411 -18.57 -1.86 16.10
N ASN A 412 -19.61 -2.69 16.14
CA ASN A 412 -19.55 -4.06 15.60
C ASN A 412 -19.20 -4.06 14.10
N SER A 413 -19.86 -3.21 13.30
CA SER A 413 -19.53 -3.08 11.87
C SER A 413 -18.09 -2.61 11.63
N LEU A 414 -17.58 -1.69 12.46
CA LEU A 414 -16.19 -1.22 12.40
C LEU A 414 -15.21 -2.35 12.74
N TRP A 415 -15.51 -3.17 13.74
CA TRP A 415 -14.69 -4.34 14.09
C TRP A 415 -14.64 -5.37 12.97
N GLN A 416 -15.77 -5.65 12.31
CA GLN A 416 -15.80 -6.50 11.12
C GLN A 416 -14.92 -5.92 10.01
N ALA A 417 -15.03 -4.62 9.73
CA ALA A 417 -14.23 -3.94 8.72
C ALA A 417 -12.73 -3.96 9.06
N VAL A 418 -12.35 -3.68 10.31
CA VAL A 418 -10.96 -3.75 10.77
C VAL A 418 -10.41 -5.17 10.64
N PHE A 419 -11.21 -6.18 10.98
CA PHE A 419 -10.80 -7.58 10.84
C PHE A 419 -10.61 -7.94 9.37
N TRP A 420 -11.52 -7.52 8.51
CA TRP A 420 -11.45 -7.73 7.07
C TRP A 420 -10.23 -7.04 6.45
N VAL A 421 -9.92 -5.80 6.86
CA VAL A 421 -8.73 -5.06 6.42
C VAL A 421 -7.45 -5.69 6.96
N CYS A 422 -7.39 -6.04 8.24
CA CYS A 422 -6.21 -6.69 8.81
C CYS A 422 -5.93 -8.06 8.14
N ARG A 423 -7.00 -8.80 7.85
CA ARG A 423 -6.94 -10.06 7.10
C ARG A 423 -6.46 -9.86 5.66
N ILE A 424 -7.27 -9.17 4.86
CA ILE A 424 -7.13 -9.13 3.39
C ILE A 424 -6.07 -8.15 2.95
N ASN A 425 -5.94 -7.01 3.63
CA ASN A 425 -4.99 -5.98 3.19
C ASN A 425 -3.62 -6.12 3.85
N LEU A 426 -3.51 -6.81 4.99
CA LEU A 426 -2.25 -6.92 5.71
C LEU A 426 -1.70 -8.35 5.73
N MET A 427 -2.38 -9.31 6.35
CA MET A 427 -1.77 -10.62 6.58
C MET A 427 -1.73 -11.54 5.35
N GLN A 428 -2.85 -11.70 4.64
CA GLN A 428 -2.92 -12.61 3.49
C GLN A 428 -1.97 -12.22 2.35
N PRO A 429 -1.87 -10.94 1.93
CA PRO A 429 -0.95 -10.53 0.88
C PRO A 429 0.50 -10.63 1.33
N VAL A 430 0.83 -10.30 2.59
CA VAL A 430 2.21 -10.41 3.08
C VAL A 430 2.70 -11.85 3.01
N VAL A 431 1.89 -12.81 3.46
CA VAL A 431 2.26 -14.22 3.44
C VAL A 431 2.29 -14.74 2.01
N SER A 432 1.30 -14.41 1.18
CA SER A 432 1.26 -14.84 -0.22
C SER A 432 2.41 -14.26 -1.05
N VAL A 433 2.79 -12.99 -0.83
CA VAL A 433 3.94 -12.35 -1.47
C VAL A 433 5.24 -13.02 -1.00
N LEU A 434 5.41 -13.23 0.31
CA LEU A 434 6.62 -13.87 0.84
C LEU A 434 6.77 -15.31 0.33
N ALA A 435 5.71 -16.12 0.44
CA ALA A 435 5.73 -17.51 -0.02
C ALA A 435 5.84 -17.61 -1.55
N GLY A 436 5.09 -16.78 -2.28
CA GLY A 436 5.10 -16.76 -3.75
C GLY A 436 6.45 -16.35 -4.32
N PHE A 437 7.06 -15.27 -3.81
CA PHE A 437 8.40 -14.88 -4.27
C PHE A 437 9.50 -15.83 -3.75
N ALA A 438 9.38 -16.39 -2.55
CA ALA A 438 10.33 -17.42 -2.08
C ALA A 438 10.31 -18.65 -2.99
N PHE A 439 9.11 -19.08 -3.41
CA PHE A 439 8.94 -20.17 -4.37
C PHE A 439 9.53 -19.81 -5.74
N LEU A 440 9.26 -18.60 -6.25
CA LEU A 440 9.82 -18.16 -7.54
C LEU A 440 11.36 -18.10 -7.50
N ILE A 441 11.94 -17.60 -6.41
CA ILE A 441 13.39 -17.55 -6.21
C ILE A 441 14.00 -18.96 -6.09
N TYR A 442 13.24 -19.94 -5.58
CA TYR A 442 13.71 -21.33 -5.49
C TYR A 442 13.83 -21.99 -6.87
N PHE A 443 12.87 -21.81 -7.76
CA PHE A 443 12.90 -22.38 -9.11
C PHE A 443 13.78 -21.57 -10.08
N GLU A 444 13.60 -20.26 -10.11
CA GLU A 444 14.35 -19.34 -10.98
C GLU A 444 14.85 -18.12 -10.20
N PRO A 445 16.05 -18.20 -9.60
CA PRO A 445 16.57 -17.12 -8.74
C PRO A 445 16.70 -15.76 -9.45
N SER A 446 17.12 -15.74 -10.72
CA SER A 446 17.36 -14.52 -11.48
C SER A 446 16.06 -13.76 -11.77
N VAL A 447 15.07 -14.45 -12.34
CA VAL A 447 13.75 -13.89 -12.67
C VAL A 447 12.98 -13.53 -11.41
N GLY A 448 13.03 -14.39 -10.37
CA GLY A 448 12.38 -14.15 -9.08
C GLY A 448 12.81 -12.85 -8.39
N MET A 449 14.11 -12.58 -8.34
CA MET A 449 14.63 -11.35 -7.74
C MET A 449 14.24 -10.09 -8.54
N VAL A 450 14.24 -10.16 -9.88
CA VAL A 450 13.85 -9.03 -10.73
C VAL A 450 12.36 -8.74 -10.62
N CYS A 451 11.51 -9.78 -10.65
CA CYS A 451 10.06 -9.66 -10.48
C CYS A 451 9.69 -9.08 -9.11
N LEU A 452 10.39 -9.48 -8.04
CA LEU A 452 10.20 -8.90 -6.71
C LEU A 452 10.53 -7.40 -6.70
N GLY A 453 11.67 -7.03 -7.30
CA GLY A 453 12.06 -5.62 -7.43
C GLY A 453 11.02 -4.80 -8.20
N PHE A 454 10.52 -5.33 -9.32
CA PHE A 454 9.51 -4.67 -10.13
C PHE A 454 8.17 -4.52 -9.40
N ALA A 455 7.69 -5.57 -8.73
CA ALA A 455 6.46 -5.53 -7.94
C ALA A 455 6.55 -4.50 -6.80
N ALA A 456 7.68 -4.46 -6.09
CA ALA A 456 7.89 -3.51 -5.01
C ALA A 456 7.86 -2.05 -5.50
N MET A 457 8.39 -1.77 -6.70
CA MET A 457 8.29 -0.46 -7.31
C MET A 457 6.86 -0.08 -7.70
N ILE A 458 6.10 -0.98 -8.33
CA ILE A 458 4.69 -0.72 -8.71
C ILE A 458 3.85 -0.42 -7.49
N VAL A 459 3.96 -1.23 -6.43
CA VAL A 459 3.20 -1.01 -5.19
C VAL A 459 3.57 0.33 -4.53
N SER A 460 4.83 0.73 -4.62
CA SER A 460 5.27 2.03 -4.13
C SER A 460 4.87 3.20 -5.03
N SER A 461 4.45 2.94 -6.27
CA SER A 461 4.03 3.98 -7.19
C SER A 461 2.82 4.69 -6.60
N GLY A 462 2.93 6.02 -6.51
CA GLY A 462 2.04 6.86 -5.71
C GLY A 462 0.77 7.43 -6.35
N PRO A 463 0.15 6.90 -7.44
CA PRO A 463 -1.08 7.49 -7.97
C PRO A 463 -2.18 7.62 -6.90
N GLN A 464 -2.30 6.63 -6.01
CA GLN A 464 -3.32 6.62 -4.95
C GLN A 464 -3.15 7.78 -3.96
N GLY A 465 -1.90 8.14 -3.62
CA GLY A 465 -1.62 9.25 -2.72
C GLY A 465 -1.97 10.61 -3.32
N HIS A 466 -1.78 10.77 -4.63
CA HIS A 466 -2.20 11.98 -5.35
C HIS A 466 -3.73 12.06 -5.44
N ALA A 467 -4.38 10.94 -5.81
CA ALA A 467 -5.84 10.84 -5.84
C ALA A 467 -6.47 11.17 -4.48
N SER A 468 -5.90 10.66 -3.38
CA SER A 468 -6.38 10.97 -2.02
C SER A 468 -6.26 12.46 -1.67
N LYS A 469 -5.15 13.12 -2.04
CA LYS A 469 -5.01 14.56 -1.82
C LYS A 469 -6.01 15.37 -2.63
N LYS A 470 -6.19 15.01 -3.90
CA LYS A 470 -7.17 15.67 -4.78
C LYS A 470 -8.61 15.43 -4.29
N SER A 471 -8.90 14.25 -3.77
CA SER A 471 -10.18 13.92 -3.14
C SER A 471 -10.43 14.73 -1.88
N LYS A 472 -9.42 14.95 -1.02
CA LYS A 472 -9.54 15.83 0.15
C LYS A 472 -9.77 17.29 -0.23
N ASP A 473 -9.03 17.79 -1.21
CA ASP A 473 -9.20 19.14 -1.74
C ASP A 473 -10.60 19.33 -2.31
N PHE A 474 -11.05 18.39 -3.16
CA PHE A 474 -12.42 18.36 -3.67
C PHE A 474 -13.46 18.31 -2.54
N GLY A 475 -13.25 17.47 -1.52
CA GLY A 475 -14.13 17.38 -0.36
C GLY A 475 -14.26 18.71 0.40
N SER A 476 -13.14 19.44 0.55
CA SER A 476 -13.14 20.75 1.21
C SER A 476 -13.86 21.82 0.38
N LYS A 477 -13.66 21.85 -0.94
CA LYS A 477 -14.39 22.75 -1.85
C LYS A 477 -15.88 22.44 -1.88
N ASN A 478 -16.22 21.15 -1.93
CA ASN A 478 -17.61 20.71 -1.94
C ASN A 478 -18.33 21.04 -0.63
N ALA A 479 -17.63 21.00 0.51
CA ALA A 479 -18.19 21.43 1.80
C ALA A 479 -18.60 22.91 1.78
N TYR A 480 -17.82 23.80 1.15
CA TYR A 480 -18.16 25.21 1.00
C TYR A 480 -19.45 25.39 0.18
N VAL A 481 -19.54 24.73 -0.97
CA VAL A 481 -20.73 24.76 -1.83
C VAL A 481 -21.95 24.21 -1.10
N SER A 482 -21.79 23.11 -0.37
CA SER A 482 -22.86 22.49 0.41
C SER A 482 -23.35 23.41 1.54
N ALA A 483 -22.44 24.11 2.23
CA ALA A 483 -22.79 25.06 3.28
C ALA A 483 -23.54 26.29 2.72
N GLU A 484 -23.09 26.85 1.60
CA GLU A 484 -23.82 27.93 0.92
C GLU A 484 -25.23 27.47 0.49
N PHE A 485 -25.35 26.23 0.01
CA PHE A 485 -26.63 25.65 -0.39
C PHE A 485 -27.58 25.44 0.80
N GLN A 486 -27.07 24.92 1.93
CA GLN A 486 -27.84 24.79 3.16
C GLN A 486 -28.34 26.15 3.67
N ASN A 487 -27.50 27.18 3.63
CA ASN A 487 -27.88 28.54 4.01
C ASN A 487 -28.92 29.15 3.05
N ALA A 488 -28.80 28.88 1.74
CA ALA A 488 -29.77 29.33 0.75
C ALA A 488 -31.16 28.72 0.98
N ILE A 489 -31.22 27.43 1.32
CA ILE A 489 -32.46 26.71 1.62
C ILE A 489 -33.05 27.17 2.95
N SER A 490 -32.24 27.26 4.01
CA SER A 490 -32.74 27.69 5.33
C SER A 490 -33.31 29.11 5.29
N CYS A 491 -32.72 30.00 4.49
CA CYS A 491 -33.17 31.37 4.26
C CYS A 491 -34.10 31.53 3.04
N GLN A 492 -34.74 30.47 2.54
CA GLN A 492 -35.55 30.51 1.31
C GLN A 492 -36.59 31.65 1.28
N LYS A 493 -37.23 31.96 2.42
CA LYS A 493 -38.22 33.05 2.49
C LYS A 493 -37.60 34.41 2.18
N VAL A 494 -36.39 34.67 2.66
CA VAL A 494 -35.62 35.90 2.40
C VAL A 494 -35.16 35.92 0.94
N VAL A 495 -34.62 34.81 0.44
CA VAL A 495 -34.17 34.70 -0.96
C VAL A 495 -35.30 34.97 -1.95
N ARG A 496 -36.52 34.50 -1.63
CA ARG A 496 -37.73 34.77 -2.43
C ARG A 496 -38.22 36.21 -2.27
N ALA A 497 -38.24 36.76 -1.05
CA ALA A 497 -38.71 38.10 -0.78
C ALA A 497 -37.87 39.19 -1.49
N TYR A 498 -36.55 38.99 -1.58
CA TYR A 498 -35.65 39.91 -2.26
C TYR A 498 -35.35 39.53 -3.73
N ALA A 499 -36.04 38.53 -4.29
CA ALA A 499 -35.89 38.07 -5.67
C ALA A 499 -34.42 37.76 -6.09
N ILE A 500 -33.59 37.26 -5.17
CA ILE A 500 -32.14 37.08 -5.36
C ILE A 500 -31.77 35.75 -6.05
N GLN A 501 -32.77 34.99 -6.51
CA GLN A 501 -32.62 33.61 -7.00
C GLN A 501 -31.63 33.51 -8.17
N GLY A 502 -31.71 34.43 -9.13
CA GLY A 502 -30.85 34.42 -10.31
C GLY A 502 -29.38 34.71 -9.99
N GLN A 503 -29.10 35.63 -9.05
CA GLN A 503 -27.73 35.92 -8.62
C GLN A 503 -27.15 34.77 -7.81
N LEU A 504 -27.97 34.11 -6.99
CA LEU A 504 -27.55 32.94 -6.22
C LEU A 504 -27.20 31.77 -7.13
N LEU A 505 -28.04 31.48 -8.13
CA LEU A 505 -27.78 30.45 -9.15
C LEU A 505 -26.50 30.75 -9.94
N ALA A 506 -26.33 31.99 -10.40
CA ALA A 506 -25.11 32.41 -11.09
C ALA A 506 -23.85 32.31 -10.21
N LYS A 507 -23.99 32.48 -8.89
CA LYS A 507 -22.91 32.24 -7.92
C LYS A 507 -22.60 30.75 -7.80
N PHE A 508 -23.61 29.89 -7.68
CA PHE A 508 -23.43 28.44 -7.63
C PHE A 508 -22.75 27.87 -8.89
N ASP A 509 -23.17 28.33 -10.08
CA ASP A 509 -22.58 27.90 -11.35
C ASP A 509 -21.10 28.29 -11.48
N LYS A 510 -20.70 29.43 -10.91
CA LYS A 510 -19.28 29.83 -10.88
C LYS A 510 -18.46 28.96 -9.93
N THR A 511 -19.04 28.50 -8.81
CA THR A 511 -18.33 27.72 -7.79
C THR A 511 -18.22 26.23 -8.16
N THR A 512 -19.11 25.69 -9.02
CA THR A 512 -19.09 24.29 -9.47
C THR A 512 -18.12 24.00 -10.62
N VAL A 513 -17.66 25.03 -11.36
CA VAL A 513 -16.78 24.88 -12.54
C VAL A 513 -15.27 24.88 -12.17
N THR A 514 -14.90 25.20 -10.92
CA THR A 514 -13.49 25.30 -10.42
C THR A 514 -13.15 24.27 -9.34
#